data_AF-A0A7Y2RBM2-F1
#
_entry.id   AF-A0A7Y2RBM2-F1
#
_cell.length_a   1.000
_cell.length_b   1.000
_cell.length_c   1.000
_cell.angle_alpha   90.00
_cell.angle_beta   90.00
_cell.angle_gamma   90.00
#
_symmetry.space_group_name_H-M   'P 1'
#
loop_
_entity.id
_entity.type
_entity.pdbx_description
1 polymer ?
#
loop_
_entity_poly.entity_id
_entity_poly.type
_entity_poly.pdbx_seq_one_letter_code
_entity_poly.pdbx_strand_id
1 'polypeptide(L)'
;MSKNSFLEWDTTASNNTDLGGIGIQGTNAVSNFDNALRTLMAQLRAGLDGKVVYASKSGNYTALGTDNNAVHRYTATATVALTAAATLAANWHYTVVADGAAVTIDPNASETINGLTTLIVPNGSTATIICDGSSFFTVIKPNGWQTIENRSFSAVSNVDFTNLGAFKRLRLTGSVTLSGSSTLAWRSSTNNGSSYDAGASDYYYQLWAASGVTTSSARTGPTTFGAISAGTYASFTAILENFSVSGAGALSTTTSTCLDGAVSTLLTRQDGAIRDSNTARNALRILPSTAVTLTGNILIEGSIA
;
A
#
# COMPACT_ATOMS: atom_id res chain seq x y z
N MET A 1 35.76 28.40 -14.55
CA MET A 1 34.53 28.50 -13.74
C MET A 1 34.89 28.01 -12.36
N SER A 2 34.50 28.70 -11.29
CA SER A 2 34.88 28.27 -9.93
C SER A 2 34.20 26.95 -9.58
N LYS A 3 34.95 26.02 -8.97
CA LYS A 3 34.44 24.71 -8.52
C LYS A 3 33.75 24.84 -7.18
N ASN A 4 32.45 25.07 -7.19
CA ASN A 4 31.62 25.34 -6.01
C ASN A 4 31.09 24.06 -5.35
N SER A 5 31.18 22.91 -6.02
CA SER A 5 30.75 21.59 -5.51
C SER A 5 31.79 20.51 -5.80
N PHE A 6 31.84 19.46 -4.96
CA PHE A 6 32.73 18.32 -5.19
C PHE A 6 32.38 17.50 -6.45
N LEU A 7 31.14 17.63 -6.94
CA LEU A 7 30.69 17.04 -8.21
C LEU A 7 31.29 17.71 -9.44
N GLU A 8 31.80 18.94 -9.30
CA GLU A 8 32.45 19.70 -10.38
C GLU A 8 33.96 19.42 -10.45
N TRP A 9 34.47 18.59 -9.55
CA TRP A 9 35.88 18.19 -9.54
C TRP A 9 36.14 17.18 -10.65
N ASP A 10 37.31 17.33 -11.28
CA ASP A 10 37.74 16.45 -12.35
C ASP A 10 38.54 15.28 -11.77
N THR A 11 38.38 14.09 -12.33
CA THR A 11 39.21 12.93 -11.98
C THR A 11 40.68 13.11 -12.38
N THR A 12 40.94 13.97 -13.36
CA THR A 12 42.27 14.45 -13.73
C THR A 12 42.70 15.55 -12.78
N ALA A 13 43.67 15.25 -11.91
CA ALA A 13 44.13 16.16 -10.85
C ALA A 13 44.48 17.56 -11.36
N SER A 14 45.18 17.66 -12.49
CA SER A 14 45.64 18.94 -13.07
C SER A 14 44.50 19.86 -13.53
N ASN A 15 43.31 19.31 -13.80
CA ASN A 15 42.13 20.10 -14.18
C ASN A 15 41.43 20.74 -12.97
N ASN A 16 41.84 20.40 -11.74
CA ASN A 16 41.37 21.04 -10.52
C ASN A 16 42.30 22.23 -10.19
N THR A 17 41.99 23.38 -10.77
CA THR A 17 42.78 24.61 -10.59
C THR A 17 42.33 25.46 -9.42
N ASP A 18 41.13 25.24 -8.90
CA ASP A 18 40.53 25.99 -7.80
C ASP A 18 39.53 25.15 -6.98
N LEU A 19 39.20 25.66 -5.78
CA LEU A 19 38.12 25.19 -4.90
C LEU A 19 37.33 26.41 -4.41
N GLY A 20 36.08 26.56 -4.87
CA GLY A 20 35.23 27.70 -4.53
C GLY A 20 35.83 29.05 -4.92
N GLY A 21 36.60 29.08 -6.03
CA GLY A 21 37.31 30.28 -6.48
C GLY A 21 38.67 30.53 -5.81
N ILE A 22 39.06 29.69 -4.84
CA ILE A 22 40.40 29.73 -4.23
C ILE A 22 41.34 28.91 -5.11
N GLY A 23 42.30 29.57 -5.77
CA GLY A 23 43.24 28.85 -6.64
C GLY A 23 44.22 27.98 -5.84
N ILE A 24 44.42 26.73 -6.28
CA ILE A 24 45.19 25.69 -5.59
C ILE A 24 46.46 25.24 -6.34
N GLN A 25 46.80 25.93 -7.42
CA GLN A 25 48.00 25.62 -8.22
C GLN A 25 49.27 25.98 -7.45
N GLY A 26 50.39 25.29 -7.74
CA GLY A 26 51.65 25.44 -6.99
C GLY A 26 52.28 26.84 -7.04
N THR A 27 51.82 27.71 -7.95
CA THR A 27 52.22 29.13 -8.06
C THR A 27 51.44 30.06 -7.12
N ASN A 28 50.41 29.56 -6.44
CA ASN A 28 49.51 30.38 -5.63
C ASN A 28 50.07 30.63 -4.22
N ALA A 29 49.52 31.64 -3.54
CA ALA A 29 49.92 31.98 -2.18
C ALA A 29 49.67 30.82 -1.20
N VAL A 30 50.58 30.61 -0.24
CA VAL A 30 50.48 29.53 0.76
C VAL A 30 49.19 29.65 1.61
N SER A 31 48.68 30.86 1.83
CA SER A 31 47.40 31.11 2.51
C SER A 31 46.20 30.48 1.80
N ASN A 32 46.30 30.22 0.50
CA ASN A 32 45.25 29.52 -0.25
C ASN A 32 45.12 28.07 0.18
N PHE A 33 46.19 27.42 0.68
CA PHE A 33 46.13 26.02 1.09
C PHE A 33 45.18 25.82 2.28
N ASP A 34 45.34 26.65 3.32
CA ASP A 34 44.50 26.61 4.51
C ASP A 34 43.04 26.99 4.20
N ASN A 35 42.84 28.01 3.36
CA ASN A 35 41.50 28.41 2.90
C ASN A 35 40.84 27.32 2.03
N ALA A 36 41.57 26.73 1.10
CA ALA A 36 41.07 25.67 0.23
C ALA A 36 40.72 24.41 1.00
N LEU A 37 41.50 24.04 2.03
CA LEU A 37 41.19 22.91 2.90
C LEU A 37 39.88 23.13 3.68
N ARG A 38 39.65 24.32 4.22
CA ARG A 38 38.36 24.66 4.86
C ARG A 38 37.19 24.59 3.88
N THR A 39 37.38 25.12 2.67
CA THR A 39 36.37 25.06 1.59
C THR A 39 36.09 23.62 1.17
N LEU A 40 37.12 22.78 1.06
CA LEU A 40 36.99 21.35 0.79
C LEU A 40 36.10 20.66 1.84
N MET A 41 36.39 20.86 3.12
CA MET A 41 35.58 20.27 4.21
C MET A 41 34.12 20.75 4.15
N ALA A 42 33.90 22.03 3.87
CA ALA A 42 32.56 22.59 3.71
C ALA A 42 31.82 21.99 2.50
N GLN A 43 32.47 21.87 1.34
CA GLN A 43 31.90 21.28 0.13
C GLN A 43 31.61 19.78 0.31
N LEU A 44 32.50 19.03 0.96
CA LEU A 44 32.29 17.61 1.27
C LEU A 44 31.12 17.43 2.25
N ARG A 45 31.04 18.27 3.30
CA ARG A 45 29.95 18.23 4.27
C ARG A 45 28.61 18.61 3.64
N ALA A 46 28.56 19.69 2.85
CA ALA A 46 27.37 20.10 2.11
C ALA A 46 26.93 19.02 1.11
N GLY A 47 27.89 18.37 0.45
CA GLY A 47 27.66 17.24 -0.43
C GLY A 47 27.07 16.01 0.26
N LEU A 48 27.45 15.78 1.52
CA LEU A 48 26.93 14.69 2.35
C LEU A 48 25.59 15.03 2.99
N ASP A 49 25.38 16.26 3.45
CA ASP A 49 24.12 16.69 4.10
C ASP A 49 23.01 16.96 3.07
N GLY A 50 23.36 17.38 1.85
CA GLY A 50 22.43 17.40 0.71
C GLY A 50 21.93 16.01 0.30
N LYS A 51 22.49 14.94 0.89
CA LYS A 51 22.23 13.55 0.53
C LYS A 51 20.94 12.98 1.14
N VAL A 52 20.23 13.64 2.06
CA VAL A 52 18.81 13.31 2.37
C VAL A 52 18.11 14.57 2.91
N VAL A 53 17.68 15.48 2.02
CA VAL A 53 16.84 16.61 2.44
C VAL A 53 15.42 16.10 2.64
N TYR A 54 15.04 15.85 3.89
CA TYR A 54 13.64 15.60 4.23
C TYR A 54 12.85 16.91 4.30
N ALA A 55 11.72 16.98 3.62
CA ALA A 55 10.79 18.10 3.75
C ALA A 55 9.32 17.66 3.70
N SER A 56 8.49 18.23 4.57
CA SER A 56 7.03 18.11 4.44
C SER A 56 6.49 19.16 3.49
N LYS A 57 5.60 18.77 2.58
CA LYS A 57 4.92 19.63 1.62
C LYS A 57 3.41 19.45 1.76
N SER A 58 2.65 20.54 1.68
CA SER A 58 1.18 20.52 1.74
C SER A 58 0.51 21.03 0.45
N GLY A 59 1.29 21.21 -0.61
CA GLY A 59 0.82 21.69 -1.90
C GLY A 59 1.84 21.42 -3.01
N ASN A 60 1.58 22.01 -4.18
CA ASN A 60 2.39 21.79 -5.38
C ASN A 60 3.85 22.22 -5.18
N TYR A 61 4.75 21.55 -5.90
CA TYR A 61 6.19 21.83 -5.83
C TYR A 61 6.88 21.53 -7.17
N THR A 62 7.90 22.31 -7.52
CA THR A 62 8.75 22.01 -8.67
C THR A 62 10.07 21.44 -8.17
N ALA A 63 10.36 20.19 -8.49
CA ALA A 63 11.61 19.53 -8.14
C ALA A 63 12.77 20.08 -8.98
N LEU A 64 13.83 20.51 -8.30
CA LEU A 64 15.01 21.15 -8.86
C LEU A 64 16.25 20.23 -8.76
N GLY A 65 17.34 20.59 -9.44
CA GLY A 65 18.60 19.86 -9.34
C GLY A 65 19.14 19.76 -7.90
N THR A 66 18.80 20.72 -7.05
CA THR A 66 19.15 20.73 -5.62
C THR A 66 18.38 19.70 -4.79
N ASP A 67 17.30 19.13 -5.32
CA ASP A 67 16.52 18.09 -4.66
C ASP A 67 17.06 16.68 -4.94
N ASN A 68 18.27 16.57 -5.50
CA ASN A 68 18.90 15.27 -5.73
C ASN A 68 19.08 14.54 -4.39
N ASN A 69 18.53 13.32 -4.31
CA ASN A 69 18.40 12.49 -3.12
C ASN A 69 17.49 13.05 -2.01
N ALA A 70 16.66 14.05 -2.30
CA ALA A 70 15.68 14.56 -1.35
C ALA A 70 14.50 13.59 -1.16
N VAL A 71 13.89 13.66 0.03
CA VAL A 71 12.68 12.92 0.40
C VAL A 71 11.60 13.92 0.78
N HIS A 72 10.63 14.13 -0.09
CA HIS A 72 9.51 15.01 0.21
C HIS A 72 8.26 14.20 0.58
N ARG A 73 7.72 14.48 1.76
CA ARG A 73 6.47 13.91 2.27
C ARG A 73 5.32 14.87 2.02
N TYR A 74 4.32 14.45 1.28
CA TYR A 74 3.16 15.25 0.92
C TYR A 74 1.98 14.88 1.81
N THR A 75 1.45 15.85 2.55
CA THR A 75 0.35 15.63 3.52
C THR A 75 -1.03 16.03 2.98
N ALA A 76 -1.13 16.37 1.69
CA ALA A 76 -2.35 16.78 1.00
C ALA A 76 -2.21 16.53 -0.51
N THR A 77 -3.28 16.75 -1.27
CA THR A 77 -3.24 16.65 -2.74
C THR A 77 -2.23 17.65 -3.30
N ALA A 78 -1.32 17.19 -4.15
CA ALA A 78 -0.29 18.02 -4.73
C ALA A 78 0.14 17.52 -6.10
N THR A 79 0.63 18.44 -6.93
CA THR A 79 1.37 18.16 -8.15
C THR A 79 2.85 18.47 -7.93
N VAL A 80 3.70 17.50 -8.21
CA VAL A 80 5.15 17.66 -8.31
C VAL A 80 5.52 17.82 -9.77
N ALA A 81 5.85 19.04 -10.17
CA ALA A 81 6.45 19.28 -11.47
C ALA A 81 7.93 18.89 -11.42
N LEU A 82 8.44 18.20 -12.44
CA LEU A 82 9.87 17.92 -12.55
C LEU A 82 10.52 18.95 -13.48
N THR A 83 11.67 19.51 -13.08
CA THR A 83 12.50 20.27 -14.03
C THR A 83 12.94 19.35 -15.17
N ALA A 84 13.18 19.91 -16.36
CA ALA A 84 13.58 19.15 -17.55
C ALA A 84 14.69 18.12 -17.25
N ALA A 85 14.55 16.90 -17.77
CA ALA A 85 15.47 15.78 -17.56
C ALA A 85 16.90 16.13 -17.97
N ALA A 86 17.06 16.86 -19.08
CA ALA A 86 18.37 17.34 -19.55
C ALA A 86 19.05 18.28 -18.53
N THR A 87 18.28 19.07 -17.77
CA THR A 87 18.79 19.97 -16.73
C THR A 87 19.08 19.23 -15.44
N LEU A 88 18.26 18.24 -15.08
CA LEU A 88 18.47 17.40 -13.88
C LEU A 88 19.65 16.43 -14.05
N ALA A 89 19.97 16.07 -15.29
CA ALA A 89 21.02 15.14 -15.69
C ALA A 89 20.81 13.69 -15.21
N ALA A 90 21.59 12.79 -15.79
CA ALA A 90 21.54 11.37 -15.47
C ALA A 90 21.90 11.12 -14.00
N ASN A 91 21.23 10.14 -13.39
CA ASN A 91 21.36 9.73 -11.98
C ASN A 91 20.77 10.70 -10.96
N TRP A 92 20.12 11.78 -11.37
CA TRP A 92 19.28 12.55 -10.44
C TRP A 92 18.14 11.66 -9.94
N HIS A 93 17.91 11.64 -8.63
CA HIS A 93 16.88 10.83 -8.01
C HIS A 93 16.18 11.59 -6.89
N TYR A 94 14.91 11.29 -6.69
CA TYR A 94 14.06 12.03 -5.77
C TYR A 94 12.92 11.13 -5.26
N THR A 95 12.66 11.18 -3.96
CA THR A 95 11.64 10.34 -3.33
C THR A 95 10.42 11.17 -2.96
N VAL A 96 9.26 10.73 -3.46
CA VAL A 96 7.95 11.29 -3.12
C VAL A 96 7.21 10.28 -2.23
N VAL A 97 6.84 10.74 -1.03
CA VAL A 97 6.00 9.98 -0.09
C VAL A 97 4.62 10.65 -0.07
N ALA A 98 3.59 9.96 -0.56
CA ALA A 98 2.21 10.44 -0.52
C ALA A 98 1.56 9.99 0.80
N ASP A 99 1.31 10.94 1.71
CA ASP A 99 0.85 10.65 3.08
C ASP A 99 -0.18 11.67 3.57
N GLY A 100 -1.28 11.74 2.83
CA GLY A 100 -2.45 12.57 3.14
C GLY A 100 -3.45 12.58 2.00
N ALA A 101 -2.97 12.52 0.75
CA ALA A 101 -3.76 12.29 -0.44
C ALA A 101 -2.86 11.77 -1.58
N ALA A 102 -3.43 11.57 -2.78
CA ALA A 102 -2.66 11.23 -3.96
C ALA A 102 -1.79 12.41 -4.42
N VAL A 103 -0.61 12.11 -4.96
CA VAL A 103 0.34 13.10 -5.49
C VAL A 103 0.56 12.82 -6.98
N THR A 104 0.40 13.84 -7.81
CA THR A 104 0.65 13.74 -9.26
C THR A 104 2.09 14.14 -9.56
N ILE A 105 2.83 13.32 -10.30
CA ILE A 105 4.14 13.64 -10.86
C ILE A 105 3.93 14.11 -12.30
N ASP A 106 4.48 15.27 -12.63
CA ASP A 106 4.27 15.98 -13.90
C ASP A 106 5.64 16.38 -14.50
N PRO A 107 6.25 15.51 -15.33
CA PRO A 107 7.45 15.86 -16.10
C PRO A 107 7.26 17.11 -16.97
N ASN A 108 8.36 17.80 -17.27
CA ASN A 108 8.28 19.05 -18.02
C ASN A 108 7.92 18.81 -19.51
N ALA A 109 6.94 19.56 -19.99
CA ALA A 109 6.53 19.58 -21.39
C ALA A 109 6.13 18.19 -21.96
N SER A 110 6.94 17.62 -22.85
CA SER A 110 6.67 16.34 -23.53
C SER A 110 7.52 15.19 -23.01
N GLU A 111 8.27 15.41 -21.93
CA GLU A 111 8.99 14.35 -21.24
C GLU A 111 8.02 13.34 -20.64
N THR A 112 8.49 12.11 -20.45
CA THR A 112 7.65 11.05 -19.89
C THR A 112 8.23 10.49 -18.61
N ILE A 113 7.35 9.97 -17.76
CA ILE A 113 7.68 9.15 -16.61
C ILE A 113 7.05 7.76 -16.81
N ASN A 114 7.87 6.72 -16.91
CA ASN A 114 7.43 5.37 -17.29
C ASN A 114 6.60 5.35 -18.61
N GLY A 115 6.91 6.22 -19.56
CA GLY A 115 6.17 6.34 -20.83
C GLY A 115 4.82 7.08 -20.73
N LEU A 116 4.49 7.66 -19.57
CA LEU A 116 3.29 8.48 -19.35
C LEU A 116 3.65 9.97 -19.24
N THR A 117 2.74 10.85 -19.63
CA THR A 117 2.92 12.31 -19.45
C THR A 117 2.73 12.77 -18.01
N THR A 118 2.02 12.00 -17.19
CA THR A 118 1.92 12.19 -15.74
C THR A 118 1.80 10.83 -15.04
N LEU A 119 2.17 10.76 -13.77
CA LEU A 119 2.04 9.56 -12.95
C LEU A 119 1.46 9.90 -11.58
N ILE A 120 0.42 9.18 -11.17
CA ILE A 120 -0.17 9.35 -9.84
C ILE A 120 0.53 8.41 -8.85
N VAL A 121 1.07 8.97 -7.77
CA VAL A 121 1.49 8.24 -6.57
C VAL A 121 0.28 8.18 -5.62
N PRO A 122 -0.34 7.00 -5.44
CA PRO A 122 -1.51 6.88 -4.58
C PRO A 122 -1.17 7.25 -3.13
N ASN A 123 -2.17 7.73 -2.38
CA ASN A 123 -2.01 7.96 -0.95
C ASN A 123 -1.49 6.70 -0.24
N GLY A 124 -0.59 6.87 0.72
CA GLY A 124 0.11 5.82 1.44
C GLY A 124 1.20 5.10 0.65
N SER A 125 1.47 5.48 -0.61
CA SER A 125 2.54 4.87 -1.42
C SER A 125 3.77 5.79 -1.49
N THR A 126 4.90 5.20 -1.90
CA THR A 126 6.14 5.94 -2.15
C THR A 126 6.61 5.67 -3.57
N ALA A 127 7.12 6.71 -4.23
CA ALA A 127 7.75 6.64 -5.54
C ALA A 127 9.17 7.19 -5.46
N THR A 128 10.15 6.40 -5.87
CA THR A 128 11.52 6.87 -6.10
C THR A 128 11.67 7.13 -7.59
N ILE A 129 11.80 8.40 -7.94
CA ILE A 129 11.95 8.88 -9.31
C ILE A 129 13.43 8.93 -9.62
N ILE A 130 13.82 8.48 -10.81
CA ILE A 130 15.19 8.51 -11.30
C ILE A 130 15.17 9.10 -12.72
N CYS A 131 16.12 9.99 -13.00
CA CYS A 131 16.36 10.60 -14.30
C CYS A 131 17.50 9.86 -15.01
N ASP A 132 17.31 9.49 -16.28
CA ASP A 132 18.38 8.96 -17.14
C ASP A 132 19.10 10.05 -17.97
N GLY A 133 18.71 11.32 -17.80
CA GLY A 133 19.19 12.48 -18.56
C GLY A 133 18.32 12.85 -19.75
N SER A 134 17.29 12.07 -20.07
CA SER A 134 16.34 12.31 -21.17
C SER A 134 14.88 12.03 -20.81
N SER A 135 14.64 11.10 -19.90
CA SER A 135 13.34 10.64 -19.43
C SER A 135 13.40 10.31 -17.94
N PHE A 136 12.22 10.15 -17.34
CA PHE A 136 12.08 9.73 -15.96
C PHE A 136 11.55 8.31 -15.87
N PHE A 137 12.00 7.60 -14.85
CA PHE A 137 11.46 6.30 -14.50
C PHE A 137 11.25 6.23 -12.99
N THR A 138 10.26 5.44 -12.60
CA THR A 138 10.02 5.17 -11.18
C THR A 138 9.39 3.80 -10.99
N VAL A 139 9.75 3.16 -9.89
CA VAL A 139 8.98 2.01 -9.41
C VAL A 139 8.16 2.53 -8.23
N ILE A 140 6.85 2.65 -8.45
CA ILE A 140 5.92 2.80 -7.33
C ILE A 140 5.87 1.42 -6.68
N LYS A 141 6.02 1.37 -5.35
CA LYS A 141 5.56 0.21 -4.58
C LYS A 141 4.08 0.47 -4.27
N PRO A 142 3.13 0.02 -5.11
CA PRO A 142 1.73 0.17 -4.77
C PRO A 142 1.49 -0.60 -3.48
N ASN A 143 0.61 -0.08 -2.64
CA ASN A 143 0.15 -0.82 -1.47
C ASN A 143 -0.63 -2.03 -1.96
N GLY A 144 0.05 -3.17 -2.04
CA GLY A 144 -0.57 -4.47 -2.24
C GLY A 144 -1.32 -4.90 -0.98
N TRP A 145 -1.69 -6.18 -0.96
CA TRP A 145 -2.17 -6.82 0.26
C TRP A 145 -1.12 -6.72 1.35
N GLN A 146 -1.42 -5.97 2.41
CA GLN A 146 -0.61 -5.91 3.62
C GLN A 146 -1.24 -6.76 4.71
N THR A 147 -0.44 -7.55 5.41
CA THR A 147 -0.90 -8.31 6.57
C THR A 147 -1.37 -7.36 7.66
N ILE A 148 -2.63 -7.52 8.08
CA ILE A 148 -3.20 -6.82 9.23
C ILE A 148 -2.98 -7.66 10.49
N GLU A 149 -3.38 -8.93 10.43
CA GLU A 149 -3.28 -9.85 11.57
C GLU A 149 -3.29 -11.30 11.09
N ASN A 150 -2.56 -12.18 11.79
CA ASN A 150 -2.69 -13.62 11.66
C ASN A 150 -3.09 -14.20 13.02
N ARG A 151 -4.36 -14.60 13.17
CA ARG A 151 -4.94 -14.98 14.47
C ARG A 151 -5.28 -16.45 14.51
N SER A 152 -4.71 -17.14 15.49
CA SER A 152 -5.14 -18.48 15.91
C SER A 152 -6.15 -18.39 17.06
N PHE A 153 -7.13 -19.28 17.07
CA PHE A 153 -8.20 -19.34 18.07
C PHE A 153 -8.66 -20.77 18.31
N SER A 154 -9.21 -21.03 19.51
CA SER A 154 -9.69 -22.35 19.91
C SER A 154 -10.98 -22.22 20.70
N ALA A 155 -12.00 -22.99 20.31
CA ALA A 155 -13.31 -23.06 20.95
C ALA A 155 -13.99 -21.69 21.20
N VAL A 156 -13.88 -20.76 20.25
CA VAL A 156 -14.50 -19.42 20.35
C VAL A 156 -15.85 -19.37 19.62
N SER A 157 -16.80 -18.58 20.09
CA SER A 157 -18.09 -18.42 19.41
C SER A 157 -18.03 -17.48 18.20
N ASN A 158 -17.02 -16.61 18.13
CA ASN A 158 -16.79 -15.67 17.05
C ASN A 158 -15.34 -15.14 17.09
N VAL A 159 -14.92 -14.50 16.00
CA VAL A 159 -13.62 -13.85 15.85
C VAL A 159 -13.81 -12.46 15.27
N ASP A 160 -13.41 -11.43 16.03
CA ASP A 160 -13.58 -10.03 15.67
C ASP A 160 -12.28 -9.36 15.24
N PHE A 161 -12.32 -8.70 14.09
CA PHE A 161 -11.27 -7.84 13.56
C PHE A 161 -11.78 -6.39 13.56
N THR A 162 -11.11 -5.52 14.29
CA THR A 162 -11.46 -4.10 14.44
C THR A 162 -10.39 -3.20 13.82
N ASN A 163 -10.63 -1.89 13.81
CA ASN A 163 -9.74 -0.86 13.28
C ASN A 163 -9.41 -1.03 11.78
N LEU A 164 -10.36 -1.55 11.02
CA LEU A 164 -10.21 -1.84 9.59
C LEU A 164 -10.57 -0.65 8.68
N GLY A 165 -10.83 0.54 9.25
CA GLY A 165 -11.34 1.71 8.53
C GLY A 165 -10.41 2.24 7.44
N ALA A 166 -9.10 1.98 7.54
CA ALA A 166 -8.12 2.40 6.55
C ALA A 166 -8.19 1.61 5.23
N PHE A 167 -8.78 0.40 5.23
CA PHE A 167 -8.67 -0.55 4.13
C PHE A 167 -9.91 -0.56 3.23
N LYS A 168 -9.70 -0.38 1.93
CA LYS A 168 -10.74 -0.39 0.90
C LYS A 168 -11.07 -1.80 0.43
N ARG A 169 -10.14 -2.74 0.58
CA ARG A 169 -10.39 -4.16 0.34
C ARG A 169 -9.81 -4.99 1.48
N LEU A 170 -10.43 -6.12 1.78
CA LEU A 170 -9.90 -7.10 2.72
C LEU A 170 -9.77 -8.45 2.04
N ARG A 171 -8.72 -9.21 2.38
CA ARG A 171 -8.54 -10.60 2.00
C ARG A 171 -8.41 -11.43 3.26
N LEU A 172 -9.25 -12.45 3.38
CA LEU A 172 -9.17 -13.44 4.43
C LEU A 172 -8.66 -14.74 3.83
N THR A 173 -7.68 -15.35 4.46
CA THR A 173 -7.21 -16.69 4.14
C THR A 173 -7.05 -17.44 5.44
N GLY A 174 -7.57 -18.65 5.51
CA GLY A 174 -7.45 -19.38 6.76
C GLY A 174 -8.13 -20.73 6.73
N SER A 175 -8.24 -21.29 7.92
CA SER A 175 -8.89 -22.56 8.13
C SER A 175 -9.60 -22.62 9.48
N VAL A 176 -10.73 -23.31 9.51
CA VAL A 176 -11.57 -23.46 10.70
C VAL A 176 -12.07 -24.88 10.84
N THR A 177 -12.41 -25.28 12.05
CA THR A 177 -13.17 -26.47 12.39
C THR A 177 -14.31 -26.05 13.31
N LEU A 178 -15.51 -26.56 13.05
CA LEU A 178 -16.69 -26.28 13.87
C LEU A 178 -16.97 -27.44 14.83
N SER A 179 -17.35 -27.13 16.08
CA SER A 179 -17.72 -28.16 17.06
C SER A 179 -19.06 -28.85 16.78
N GLY A 180 -19.87 -28.28 15.88
CA GLY A 180 -21.11 -28.86 15.37
C GLY A 180 -21.37 -28.41 13.94
N SER A 181 -22.19 -29.14 13.20
CA SER A 181 -22.52 -28.79 11.81
C SER A 181 -23.24 -27.45 11.77
N SER A 182 -22.66 -26.50 11.05
CA SER A 182 -23.16 -25.13 10.96
C SER A 182 -22.65 -24.46 9.68
N THR A 183 -23.03 -23.23 9.42
CA THR A 183 -22.48 -22.45 8.31
C THR A 183 -21.57 -21.37 8.83
N LEU A 184 -20.37 -21.28 8.28
CA LEU A 184 -19.47 -20.17 8.57
C LEU A 184 -20.01 -18.91 7.90
N ALA A 185 -20.03 -17.81 8.63
CA ALA A 185 -20.57 -16.55 8.16
C ALA A 185 -19.68 -15.39 8.60
N TRP A 186 -19.94 -14.23 8.01
CA TRP A 186 -19.33 -12.98 8.41
C TRP A 186 -20.38 -11.90 8.65
N ARG A 187 -19.99 -10.89 9.41
CA ARG A 187 -20.78 -9.67 9.65
C ARG A 187 -19.86 -8.47 9.68
N SER A 188 -20.33 -7.34 9.17
CA SER A 188 -19.63 -6.07 9.23
C SER A 188 -20.13 -5.20 10.38
N SER A 189 -19.34 -4.18 10.70
CA SER A 189 -19.65 -3.16 11.69
C SER A 189 -19.17 -1.80 11.18
N THR A 190 -19.91 -0.75 11.55
CA THR A 190 -19.59 0.66 11.30
C THR A 190 -19.14 1.40 12.56
N ASN A 191 -19.20 0.75 13.72
CA ASN A 191 -18.88 1.32 15.03
C ASN A 191 -17.74 0.54 15.73
N ASN A 192 -16.79 0.09 14.93
CA ASN A 192 -15.55 -0.54 15.34
C ASN A 192 -15.75 -1.79 16.23
N GLY A 193 -16.79 -2.57 15.95
CA GLY A 193 -17.11 -3.81 16.64
C GLY A 193 -17.99 -3.66 17.88
N SER A 194 -18.47 -2.46 18.20
CA SER A 194 -19.44 -2.28 19.30
C SER A 194 -20.78 -2.98 19.01
N SER A 195 -21.19 -3.01 17.74
CA SER A 195 -22.26 -3.85 17.24
C SER A 195 -21.96 -4.32 15.81
N TYR A 196 -22.62 -5.39 15.40
CA TYR A 196 -22.48 -5.97 14.07
C TYR A 196 -23.85 -6.11 13.43
N ASP A 197 -23.90 -5.99 12.10
CA ASP A 197 -25.11 -6.20 11.33
C ASP A 197 -25.70 -7.61 11.63
N ALA A 198 -27.02 -7.72 11.70
CA ALA A 198 -27.73 -8.87 12.28
C ALA A 198 -28.06 -9.98 11.25
N GLY A 199 -28.00 -9.69 9.95
CA GLY A 199 -28.11 -10.71 8.91
C GLY A 199 -28.93 -10.26 7.71
N ALA A 200 -29.91 -11.08 7.30
CA ALA A 200 -30.51 -11.02 5.95
C ALA A 200 -31.21 -9.71 5.57
N SER A 201 -31.62 -8.88 6.53
CA SER A 201 -32.17 -7.54 6.27
C SER A 201 -31.08 -6.50 6.01
N ASP A 202 -29.88 -6.70 6.52
CA ASP A 202 -28.76 -5.76 6.40
C ASP A 202 -27.93 -6.00 5.13
N TYR A 203 -28.19 -7.11 4.43
CA TYR A 203 -27.48 -7.48 3.21
C TYR A 203 -28.44 -7.98 2.15
N TYR A 204 -28.37 -7.40 0.97
CA TYR A 204 -29.13 -7.83 -0.20
C TYR A 204 -28.22 -8.40 -1.29
N TYR A 205 -28.84 -9.15 -2.20
CA TYR A 205 -28.22 -9.77 -3.38
C TYR A 205 -27.24 -10.92 -3.10
N GLN A 206 -27.42 -12.05 -3.77
CA GLN A 206 -26.53 -13.21 -3.63
C GLN A 206 -26.61 -14.15 -4.84
N LEU A 207 -25.44 -14.52 -5.37
CA LEU A 207 -25.27 -15.58 -6.35
C LEU A 207 -24.40 -16.68 -5.73
N TRP A 208 -24.88 -17.92 -5.81
CA TRP A 208 -24.16 -19.10 -5.34
C TRP A 208 -23.97 -20.10 -6.46
N ALA A 209 -22.77 -20.66 -6.54
CA ALA A 209 -22.49 -21.86 -7.30
C ALA A 209 -21.82 -22.90 -6.38
N ALA A 210 -22.31 -24.14 -6.42
CA ALA A 210 -21.73 -25.26 -5.69
C ALA A 210 -21.48 -26.43 -6.65
N SER A 211 -20.40 -27.19 -6.41
CA SER A 211 -20.09 -28.42 -7.14
C SER A 211 -20.02 -29.61 -6.18
N GLY A 212 -20.62 -30.74 -6.57
CA GLY A 212 -20.65 -31.97 -5.77
C GLY A 212 -21.74 -32.03 -4.68
N VAL A 213 -22.58 -31.00 -4.56
CA VAL A 213 -23.69 -30.91 -3.58
C VAL A 213 -24.90 -30.17 -4.17
N THR A 214 -26.08 -30.38 -3.60
CA THR A 214 -27.27 -29.58 -3.90
C THR A 214 -27.12 -28.16 -3.32
N THR A 215 -27.31 -27.13 -4.14
CA THR A 215 -27.17 -25.70 -3.76
C THR A 215 -28.07 -25.30 -2.58
N SER A 216 -29.22 -25.96 -2.39
CA SER A 216 -30.13 -25.70 -1.27
C SER A 216 -29.53 -26.09 0.09
N SER A 217 -28.68 -27.12 0.16
CA SER A 217 -27.99 -27.54 1.38
C SER A 217 -26.81 -26.62 1.75
N ALA A 218 -26.39 -25.75 0.82
CA ALA A 218 -25.32 -24.77 1.01
C ALA A 218 -25.86 -23.33 1.26
N ARG A 219 -27.16 -23.09 1.08
CA ARG A 219 -27.78 -21.76 1.16
C ARG A 219 -28.31 -21.47 2.58
N THR A 220 -27.63 -20.62 3.35
CA THR A 220 -28.12 -20.21 4.69
C THR A 220 -28.20 -18.71 4.93
N GLY A 221 -27.75 -17.85 4.01
CA GLY A 221 -27.97 -16.40 4.09
C GLY A 221 -26.93 -15.59 3.32
N PRO A 222 -27.16 -14.26 3.15
CA PRO A 222 -26.35 -13.39 2.29
C PRO A 222 -24.87 -13.31 2.68
N THR A 223 -24.47 -13.57 3.92
CA THR A 223 -23.07 -13.40 4.39
C THR A 223 -22.38 -14.70 4.78
N THR A 224 -22.72 -15.82 4.14
CA THR A 224 -22.24 -17.15 4.54
C THR A 224 -21.09 -17.61 3.66
N PHE A 225 -19.98 -18.11 4.19
CA PHE A 225 -18.92 -18.68 3.36
C PHE A 225 -19.28 -20.07 2.82
N GLY A 226 -20.10 -20.82 3.57
CA GLY A 226 -20.55 -22.16 3.23
C GLY A 226 -20.86 -23.00 4.48
N ALA A 227 -21.46 -24.17 4.26
CA ALA A 227 -21.71 -25.15 5.32
C ALA A 227 -20.46 -25.97 5.64
N ILE A 228 -20.26 -26.26 6.93
CA ILE A 228 -19.15 -27.06 7.46
C ILE A 228 -19.73 -28.10 8.41
N SER A 229 -19.36 -29.37 8.19
CA SER A 229 -19.74 -30.48 9.06
C SER A 229 -18.98 -30.45 10.39
N ALA A 230 -19.60 -30.99 11.45
CA ALA A 230 -18.98 -31.08 12.76
C ALA A 230 -17.62 -31.81 12.70
N GLY A 231 -16.59 -31.22 13.31
CA GLY A 231 -15.25 -31.81 13.38
C GLY A 231 -14.47 -31.82 12.06
N THR A 232 -15.07 -31.36 10.97
CA THR A 232 -14.39 -31.25 9.67
C THR A 232 -13.57 -29.97 9.64
N TYR A 233 -12.30 -30.09 9.27
CA TYR A 233 -11.46 -28.94 8.97
C TYR A 233 -12.05 -28.25 7.71
N ALA A 234 -11.88 -26.96 7.50
CA ALA A 234 -12.37 -26.24 6.32
C ALA A 234 -11.42 -25.08 6.03
N SER A 235 -10.77 -25.08 4.86
CA SER A 235 -10.06 -23.90 4.37
C SER A 235 -11.03 -22.90 3.75
N PHE A 236 -10.63 -21.63 3.69
CA PHE A 236 -11.34 -20.65 2.88
C PHE A 236 -10.42 -19.50 2.46
N THR A 237 -10.82 -18.85 1.37
CA THR A 237 -10.32 -17.54 0.95
C THR A 237 -11.53 -16.65 0.68
N ALA A 238 -11.47 -15.38 1.09
CA ALA A 238 -12.53 -14.42 0.81
C ALA A 238 -11.95 -13.05 0.50
N ILE A 239 -12.55 -12.34 -0.45
CA ILE A 239 -12.20 -10.96 -0.76
C ILE A 239 -13.42 -10.08 -0.53
N LEU A 240 -13.27 -9.07 0.31
CA LEU A 240 -14.28 -8.03 0.52
C LEU A 240 -13.84 -6.83 -0.30
N GLU A 241 -14.58 -6.55 -1.36
CA GLU A 241 -14.41 -5.34 -2.16
C GLU A 241 -15.11 -4.16 -1.49
N ASN A 242 -14.62 -2.94 -1.74
CA ASN A 242 -15.26 -1.71 -1.25
C ASN A 242 -15.58 -1.77 0.25
N PHE A 243 -14.68 -2.26 1.10
CA PHE A 243 -14.90 -2.51 2.53
C PHE A 243 -14.98 -1.26 3.40
N SER A 244 -14.22 -0.17 3.15
CA SER A 244 -14.37 1.09 3.92
C SER A 244 -14.75 2.31 3.07
N VAL A 245 -15.48 2.07 1.97
CA VAL A 245 -16.02 3.09 1.05
C VAL A 245 -17.48 3.43 1.41
N SER A 246 -17.86 4.70 1.45
CA SER A 246 -19.28 5.08 1.60
C SER A 246 -20.10 4.65 0.37
N GLY A 247 -21.28 4.05 0.58
CA GLY A 247 -22.13 3.51 -0.48
C GLY A 247 -22.30 1.98 -0.41
N ALA A 248 -22.98 1.42 -1.42
CA ALA A 248 -23.23 -0.01 -1.55
C ALA A 248 -21.91 -0.79 -1.81
N GLY A 249 -21.26 -1.22 -0.74
CA GLY A 249 -20.08 -2.08 -0.81
C GLY A 249 -20.49 -3.53 -1.09
N ALA A 250 -19.85 -4.18 -2.06
CA ALA A 250 -20.13 -5.56 -2.46
C ALA A 250 -19.03 -6.51 -1.95
N LEU A 251 -19.41 -7.72 -1.53
CA LEU A 251 -18.50 -8.81 -1.25
C LEU A 251 -18.36 -9.68 -2.53
N SER A 252 -17.12 -10.09 -2.87
CA SER A 252 -16.89 -11.15 -3.86
C SER A 252 -16.07 -12.26 -3.20
N THR A 253 -16.77 -13.31 -2.80
CA THR A 253 -16.18 -14.42 -2.04
C THR A 253 -15.94 -15.63 -2.94
N THR A 254 -14.72 -16.14 -2.92
CA THR A 254 -14.41 -17.46 -3.47
C THR A 254 -14.01 -18.39 -2.34
N THR A 255 -14.99 -18.97 -1.64
CA THR A 255 -14.72 -19.97 -0.59
C THR A 255 -14.30 -21.29 -1.23
N SER A 256 -13.02 -21.65 -1.16
CA SER A 256 -12.60 -23.02 -1.42
C SER A 256 -12.57 -23.79 -0.10
N THR A 257 -13.68 -24.46 0.21
CA THR A 257 -13.70 -25.52 1.23
C THR A 257 -13.11 -26.78 0.58
N CYS A 258 -11.96 -27.24 1.06
CA CYS A 258 -11.67 -28.67 1.02
C CYS A 258 -12.15 -29.28 2.35
N LEU A 259 -12.54 -30.56 2.41
CA LEU A 259 -12.00 -31.54 3.36
C LEU A 259 -12.67 -32.92 3.38
N ASP A 260 -11.82 -33.86 3.82
CA ASP A 260 -11.93 -35.31 3.85
C ASP A 260 -13.10 -35.80 4.71
N GLY A 261 -13.88 -36.77 4.19
CA GLY A 261 -14.94 -37.48 4.93
C GLY A 261 -16.40 -37.20 4.53
N ALA A 262 -16.95 -38.13 3.75
CA ALA A 262 -18.36 -38.56 3.59
C ALA A 262 -19.49 -37.59 3.15
N VAL A 263 -19.37 -36.25 3.22
CA VAL A 263 -20.37 -35.35 2.61
C VAL A 263 -19.67 -34.22 1.84
N SER A 264 -19.40 -34.48 0.57
CA SER A 264 -18.53 -33.70 -0.30
C SER A 264 -19.16 -32.40 -0.80
N THR A 265 -18.80 -31.26 -0.21
CA THR A 265 -18.90 -29.97 -0.90
C THR A 265 -17.51 -29.63 -1.45
N LEU A 266 -17.34 -29.65 -2.77
CA LEU A 266 -16.02 -29.58 -3.41
C LEU A 266 -15.58 -28.14 -3.72
N LEU A 267 -16.54 -27.23 -3.92
CA LEU A 267 -16.30 -25.82 -4.18
C LEU A 267 -17.60 -25.04 -3.96
N THR A 268 -17.55 -23.93 -3.23
CA THR A 268 -18.67 -22.98 -3.11
C THR A 268 -18.21 -21.57 -3.46
N ARG A 269 -18.67 -21.04 -4.59
CA ARG A 269 -18.47 -19.64 -4.93
C ARG A 269 -19.68 -18.84 -4.49
N GLN A 270 -19.44 -17.72 -3.79
CA GLN A 270 -20.47 -16.77 -3.46
C GLN A 270 -20.08 -15.36 -3.93
N ASP A 271 -20.86 -14.80 -4.84
CA ASP A 271 -20.79 -13.39 -5.18
C ASP A 271 -22.00 -12.65 -4.56
N GLY A 272 -21.83 -11.48 -3.96
CA GLY A 272 -22.94 -10.66 -3.46
C GLY A 272 -22.76 -10.14 -2.04
N ALA A 273 -23.80 -10.23 -1.21
CA ALA A 273 -23.85 -9.69 0.16
C ALA A 273 -23.62 -8.18 0.23
N ILE A 274 -24.31 -7.45 -0.63
CA ILE A 274 -24.23 -5.99 -0.66
C ILE A 274 -24.92 -5.46 0.59
N ARG A 275 -24.20 -4.68 1.39
CA ARG A 275 -24.75 -4.11 2.61
C ARG A 275 -25.82 -3.06 2.29
N ASP A 276 -26.97 -3.13 2.95
CA ASP A 276 -28.07 -2.16 2.83
C ASP A 276 -27.82 -0.91 3.68
N SER A 277 -26.65 -0.29 3.51
CA SER A 277 -26.27 0.93 4.21
C SER A 277 -25.07 1.58 3.55
N ASN A 278 -25.12 2.91 3.46
CA ASN A 278 -24.07 3.72 2.83
C ASN A 278 -22.92 4.09 3.76
N THR A 279 -22.95 3.69 5.04
CA THR A 279 -21.90 4.00 6.00
C THR A 279 -20.67 3.11 5.80
N ALA A 280 -19.47 3.70 5.86
CA ALA A 280 -18.19 3.00 5.78
C ALA A 280 -18.03 1.99 6.94
N ARG A 281 -17.62 0.75 6.62
CA ARG A 281 -17.35 -0.29 7.62
C ARG A 281 -15.93 -0.13 8.16
N ASN A 282 -15.73 -0.57 9.39
CA ASN A 282 -14.45 -0.48 10.10
C ASN A 282 -14.17 -1.70 10.99
N ALA A 283 -15.05 -2.69 11.03
CA ALA A 283 -14.81 -3.96 11.70
C ALA A 283 -15.55 -5.12 11.01
N LEU A 284 -15.02 -6.32 11.19
CA LEU A 284 -15.48 -7.58 10.61
C LEU A 284 -15.53 -8.65 11.69
N ARG A 285 -16.59 -9.45 11.72
CA ARG A 285 -16.75 -10.62 12.59
C ARG A 285 -16.88 -11.86 11.74
N ILE A 286 -16.21 -12.93 12.15
CA ILE A 286 -16.40 -14.29 11.61
C ILE A 286 -17.07 -15.13 12.69
N LEU A 287 -18.13 -15.84 12.34
CA LEU A 287 -18.96 -16.58 13.28
C LEU A 287 -19.66 -17.77 12.61
N PRO A 288 -20.04 -18.81 13.36
CA PRO A 288 -21.01 -19.79 12.88
C PRO A 288 -22.44 -19.22 12.95
N SER A 289 -23.36 -19.79 12.18
CA SER A 289 -24.77 -19.38 12.15
C SER A 289 -25.61 -19.94 13.29
N THR A 290 -25.11 -20.96 13.98
CA THR A 290 -25.72 -21.60 15.16
C THR A 290 -24.78 -21.51 16.36
N ALA A 291 -25.28 -21.86 17.56
CA ALA A 291 -24.49 -21.83 18.79
C ALA A 291 -23.46 -22.97 18.85
N VAL A 292 -22.43 -22.87 18.01
CA VAL A 292 -21.26 -23.77 17.97
C VAL A 292 -19.98 -22.94 18.12
N THR A 293 -18.86 -23.62 18.29
CA THR A 293 -17.55 -22.98 18.47
C THR A 293 -16.63 -23.23 17.28
N LEU A 294 -15.74 -22.27 17.04
CA LEU A 294 -14.71 -22.22 16.03
C LEU A 294 -13.35 -22.54 16.66
N THR A 295 -12.57 -23.38 15.98
CA THR A 295 -11.13 -23.56 16.24
C THR A 295 -10.39 -23.44 14.92
N GLY A 296 -9.26 -22.73 14.88
CA GLY A 296 -8.50 -22.57 13.65
C GLY A 296 -7.58 -21.36 13.63
N ASN A 297 -7.29 -20.89 12.42
CA ASN A 297 -6.42 -19.76 12.16
C ASN A 297 -6.93 -18.94 10.96
N ILE A 298 -6.90 -17.61 11.08
CA ILE A 298 -7.30 -16.68 10.01
C ILE A 298 -6.22 -15.60 9.87
N LEU A 299 -5.66 -15.50 8.66
CA LEU A 299 -4.90 -14.37 8.17
C LEU A 299 -5.87 -13.36 7.54
N ILE A 300 -5.81 -12.12 8.00
CA ILE A 300 -6.47 -10.98 7.37
C ILE A 300 -5.43 -10.03 6.79
N GLU A 301 -5.63 -9.68 5.53
CA GLU A 301 -4.83 -8.71 4.80
C GLU A 301 -5.73 -7.59 4.29
N GLY A 302 -5.18 -6.39 4.13
CA GLY A 302 -5.90 -5.23 3.62
C GLY A 302 -5.19 -4.58 2.44
N SER A 303 -5.98 -3.94 1.57
CA SER A 303 -5.49 -2.98 0.57
C SER A 303 -6.12 -1.63 0.86
N ILE A 304 -5.32 -0.56 0.73
CA ILE A 304 -5.84 0.81 0.81
C ILE A 304 -6.18 1.40 -0.57
N ALA A 305 -5.79 0.70 -1.64
CA ALA A 305 -6.23 0.95 -3.00
C ALA A 305 -7.63 0.35 -3.23
#